data_AF-A0A7V8FFZ4-F1
#
_entry.id   AF-A0A7V8FFZ4-F1
#
_cell.length_a   1.000
_cell.length_b   1.000
_cell.length_c   1.000
_cell.angle_alpha   90.00
_cell.angle_beta   90.00
_cell.angle_gamma   90.00
#
_symmetry.space_group_name_H-M   'P 1'
#
loop_
_entity.id
_entity.type
_entity.pdbx_description
1 polymer ?
#
loop_
_entity_poly.entity_id
_entity_poly.type
_entity_poly.pdbx_seq_one_letter_code
_entity_poly.pdbx_strand_id
1 'polypeptide(L)'
;MSRASARAPRPRHLVAALLPLLSAPVVLAVLTPVARAGCDASAPVAGQIVTCTASASNPQATPVLLGPGATGVTVNVLAGAQLATANANTLYIDPAAGAVINNQGSIAASGTVGSGTAAGINADAVVTVNNAASGSITSAQGFALYLLGGSTVVNEGSISAPVGYGLAFKGAGDSTLLNRGSISGGSGGVQFGSGNDRMQMLAGTVSSVEQGEGDDRLQVSGGTITGLVQQGNGRDDFVMTGGTVGALQQGDGTDTFTLSGGRIIGAFEDGDRAWMTGGRIGRVNMKLKKKSVRHVRRHRRWQRGDQVRHRYRAHLRYGLHRRQHQCQRWR
;
A
#
# COMPACT_ATOMS: atom_id res chain seq x y z
N MET A 1 5.83 -91.98 -11.40
CA MET A 1 6.48 -91.94 -10.07
C MET A 1 6.76 -90.47 -9.77
N SER A 2 6.34 -89.80 -8.70
CA SER A 2 5.50 -90.06 -7.53
C SER A 2 4.92 -88.71 -7.08
N ARG A 3 3.73 -88.71 -6.49
CA ARG A 3 2.97 -87.55 -5.98
C ARG A 3 3.58 -86.96 -4.71
N ALA A 4 3.36 -85.66 -4.46
CA ALA A 4 3.07 -85.03 -3.17
C ALA A 4 3.00 -83.49 -3.36
N SER A 5 2.24 -82.66 -2.64
CA SER A 5 1.09 -82.79 -1.75
C SER A 5 0.62 -81.35 -1.52
N ALA A 6 -0.68 -81.08 -1.56
CA ALA A 6 -1.25 -79.74 -1.38
C ALA A 6 -1.13 -79.25 0.08
N ARG A 7 -0.83 -77.96 0.29
CA ARG A 7 -0.84 -77.33 1.62
C ARG A 7 -1.84 -76.17 1.67
N ALA A 8 -2.76 -76.25 2.62
CA ALA A 8 -3.90 -75.36 2.83
C ALA A 8 -3.52 -73.95 3.37
N PRO A 9 -4.36 -72.92 3.13
CA PRO A 9 -4.14 -71.57 3.65
C PRO A 9 -4.60 -71.40 5.11
N ARG A 10 -3.88 -70.57 5.87
CA ARG A 10 -4.14 -70.25 7.29
C ARG A 10 -5.21 -69.15 7.46
N PRO A 11 -6.07 -69.20 8.49
CA PRO A 11 -7.09 -68.18 8.73
C PRO A 11 -6.51 -66.90 9.35
N ARG A 12 -7.08 -65.76 8.96
CA ARG A 12 -6.74 -64.40 9.42
C ARG A 12 -7.54 -64.05 10.69
N HIS A 13 -6.87 -63.61 11.75
CA HIS A 13 -7.52 -63.04 12.93
C HIS A 13 -7.74 -61.53 12.72
N LEU A 14 -9.01 -61.11 12.74
CA LEU A 14 -9.44 -59.71 12.77
C LEU A 14 -9.39 -59.20 14.22
N VAL A 15 -8.52 -58.22 14.48
CA VAL A 15 -8.49 -57.48 15.76
C VAL A 15 -9.37 -56.25 15.59
N ALA A 16 -10.51 -56.22 16.28
CA ALA A 16 -11.37 -55.04 16.37
C ALA A 16 -10.80 -54.08 17.43
N ALA A 17 -10.32 -52.92 17.00
CA ALA A 17 -9.91 -51.83 17.89
C ALA A 17 -11.10 -50.89 18.13
N LEU A 18 -11.61 -50.86 19.36
CA LEU A 18 -12.59 -49.87 19.82
C LEU A 18 -11.89 -48.52 20.07
N LEU A 19 -12.31 -47.47 19.35
CA LEU A 19 -11.92 -46.08 19.59
C LEU A 19 -12.92 -45.43 20.58
N PRO A 20 -12.48 -44.79 21.67
CA PRO A 20 -13.38 -43.99 22.51
C PRO A 20 -13.61 -42.60 21.89
N LEU A 21 -14.88 -42.22 21.73
CA LEU A 21 -15.32 -40.88 21.33
C LEU A 21 -15.08 -39.90 22.50
N LEU A 22 -14.05 -39.05 22.40
CA LEU A 22 -13.97 -37.85 23.23
C LEU A 22 -14.89 -36.76 22.65
N SER A 23 -15.91 -36.39 23.41
CA SER A 23 -16.78 -35.24 23.17
C SER A 23 -16.01 -33.94 23.44
N ALA A 24 -15.52 -33.29 22.39
CA ALA A 24 -15.05 -31.90 22.49
C ALA A 24 -16.26 -30.96 22.55
N PRO A 25 -16.33 -30.02 23.50
CA PRO A 25 -17.38 -29.01 23.52
C PRO A 25 -17.19 -28.07 22.33
N VAL A 26 -18.15 -28.09 21.41
CA VAL A 26 -18.27 -27.10 20.34
C VAL A 26 -18.64 -25.77 21.02
N VAL A 27 -17.67 -24.89 21.17
CA VAL A 27 -17.92 -23.48 21.50
C VAL A 27 -18.63 -22.88 20.29
N LEU A 28 -19.96 -22.81 20.36
CA LEU A 28 -20.78 -22.13 19.37
C LEU A 28 -20.54 -20.62 19.55
N ALA A 29 -19.61 -20.06 18.77
CA ALA A 29 -19.43 -18.63 18.69
C ALA A 29 -20.73 -17.99 18.21
N VAL A 30 -21.43 -17.30 19.11
CA VAL A 30 -22.60 -16.50 18.77
C VAL A 30 -22.12 -15.37 17.88
N LEU A 31 -22.29 -15.53 16.57
CA LEU A 31 -22.15 -14.45 15.60
C LEU A 31 -23.33 -13.51 15.84
N THR A 32 -23.16 -12.52 16.72
CA THR A 32 -24.11 -11.41 16.81
C THR A 32 -24.19 -10.78 15.43
N PRO A 33 -25.38 -10.69 14.79
CA PRO A 33 -25.49 -10.03 13.51
C PRO A 33 -25.05 -8.58 13.69
N VAL A 34 -24.03 -8.18 12.94
CA VAL A 34 -23.60 -6.78 12.92
C VAL A 34 -24.79 -5.97 12.41
N ALA A 35 -25.26 -5.01 13.21
CA ALA A 35 -26.37 -4.18 12.79
C ALA A 35 -25.89 -3.24 11.67
N ARG A 36 -26.62 -3.25 10.54
CA ARG A 36 -26.39 -2.27 9.47
C ARG A 36 -26.56 -0.87 10.07
N ALA A 37 -25.61 -0.01 9.75
CA ALA A 37 -25.65 1.38 10.14
C ALA A 37 -26.63 2.13 9.27
N GLY A 38 -27.21 3.18 9.83
CA GLY A 38 -27.50 4.31 8.99
C GLY A 38 -27.11 5.61 9.65
N CYS A 39 -26.83 6.53 8.74
CA CYS A 39 -26.30 7.83 9.02
C CYS A 39 -27.46 8.83 9.09
N ASP A 40 -27.33 9.83 9.94
CA ASP A 40 -28.25 10.97 10.01
C ASP A 40 -28.33 11.78 8.70
N ALA A 41 -27.31 11.70 7.84
CA ALA A 41 -27.33 12.27 6.50
C ALA A 41 -26.55 11.43 5.47
N SER A 42 -27.16 11.18 4.31
CA SER A 42 -26.51 10.54 3.15
C SER A 42 -25.93 11.54 2.14
N ALA A 43 -26.28 12.82 2.24
CA ALA A 43 -25.79 13.88 1.37
C ALA A 43 -25.52 15.16 2.20
N PRO A 44 -24.46 15.16 3.03
CA PRO A 44 -24.18 16.28 3.93
C PRO A 44 -23.75 17.55 3.18
N VAL A 45 -23.99 18.70 3.80
CA VAL A 45 -23.58 20.02 3.33
C VAL A 45 -22.35 20.54 4.10
N ALA A 46 -21.81 21.69 3.69
CA ALA A 46 -20.62 22.27 4.29
C ALA A 46 -20.72 22.39 5.83
N GLY A 47 -19.65 21.97 6.53
CA GLY A 47 -19.52 22.03 7.98
C GLY A 47 -20.36 21.01 8.76
N GLN A 48 -21.13 20.16 8.09
CA GLN A 48 -22.01 19.21 8.77
C GLN A 48 -21.22 18.04 9.40
N ILE A 49 -21.73 17.54 10.53
CA ILE A 49 -21.29 16.28 11.12
C ILE A 49 -22.32 15.21 10.75
N VAL A 50 -21.83 14.10 10.18
CA VAL A 50 -22.60 12.90 9.87
C VAL A 50 -22.28 11.84 10.91
N THR A 51 -23.29 11.25 11.54
CA THR A 51 -23.12 10.18 12.54
C THR A 51 -23.87 8.93 12.11
N CYS A 52 -23.14 7.83 11.94
CA CYS A 52 -23.67 6.52 11.57
C CYS A 52 -23.65 5.57 12.78
N THR A 53 -24.81 4.98 13.11
CA THR A 53 -24.98 4.18 14.34
C THR A 53 -25.66 2.83 14.08
N ALA A 54 -25.49 1.89 15.02
CA ALA A 54 -26.00 0.53 14.95
C ALA A 54 -27.44 0.34 15.50
N SER A 55 -28.13 1.41 15.90
CA SER A 55 -29.45 1.30 16.53
C SER A 55 -30.47 0.64 15.58
N ALA A 56 -31.24 -0.32 16.11
CA ALA A 56 -31.82 -1.49 15.45
C ALA A 56 -32.88 -1.29 14.33
N SER A 57 -32.96 -0.11 13.71
CA SER A 57 -33.92 0.18 12.64
C SER A 57 -33.29 0.72 11.35
N ASN A 58 -31.96 0.79 11.22
CA ASN A 58 -31.35 1.60 10.16
C ASN A 58 -30.47 0.82 9.15
N PRO A 59 -31.03 -0.04 8.28
CA PRO A 59 -30.26 -0.63 7.18
C PRO A 59 -30.08 0.37 6.03
N GLN A 60 -29.12 1.30 6.13
CA GLN A 60 -28.81 2.20 5.01
C GLN A 60 -28.07 1.45 3.90
N ALA A 61 -28.73 1.20 2.77
CA ALA A 61 -28.12 0.65 1.55
C ALA A 61 -27.59 1.72 0.60
N THR A 62 -27.88 2.99 0.88
CA THR A 62 -27.41 4.12 0.09
C THR A 62 -26.03 4.58 0.55
N PRO A 63 -25.12 4.88 -0.39
CA PRO A 63 -23.87 5.56 -0.08
C PRO A 63 -24.07 6.87 0.65
N VAL A 64 -23.06 7.31 1.39
CA VAL A 64 -22.95 8.72 1.80
C VAL A 64 -22.12 9.45 0.74
N LEU A 65 -22.72 10.45 0.11
CA LEU A 65 -22.18 11.19 -1.02
C LEU A 65 -21.97 12.65 -0.63
N LEU A 66 -20.73 13.07 -0.49
CA LEU A 66 -20.37 14.48 -0.32
C LEU A 66 -20.29 15.11 -1.69
N GLY A 67 -21.31 15.89 -2.06
CA GLY A 67 -21.36 16.60 -3.33
C GLY A 67 -20.49 17.87 -3.35
N PRO A 68 -20.43 18.57 -4.50
CA PRO A 68 -19.66 19.79 -4.66
C PRO A 68 -19.99 20.82 -3.56
N GLY A 69 -18.95 21.40 -2.94
CA GLY A 69 -19.10 22.42 -1.89
C GLY A 69 -19.33 21.87 -0.48
N ALA A 70 -19.45 20.55 -0.29
CA ALA A 70 -19.52 19.92 1.03
C ALA A 70 -18.14 19.89 1.73
N THR A 71 -17.61 21.06 2.05
CA THR A 71 -16.31 21.23 2.71
C THR A 71 -16.45 21.20 4.24
N GLY A 72 -15.40 20.78 4.95
CA GLY A 72 -15.40 20.75 6.41
C GLY A 72 -16.38 19.74 7.02
N VAL A 73 -16.79 18.72 6.27
CA VAL A 73 -17.68 17.67 6.77
C VAL A 73 -16.91 16.71 7.66
N THR A 74 -17.52 16.28 8.76
CA THR A 74 -16.99 15.17 9.57
C THR A 74 -17.93 13.97 9.48
N VAL A 75 -17.41 12.79 9.13
CA VAL A 75 -18.19 11.55 9.10
C VAL A 75 -17.74 10.63 10.23
N ASN A 76 -18.62 10.31 11.15
CA ASN A 76 -18.38 9.44 12.29
C ASN A 76 -19.14 8.12 12.11
N VAL A 77 -18.40 7.03 11.87
CA VAL A 77 -18.97 5.67 11.88
C VAL A 77 -18.68 5.06 13.24
N LEU A 78 -19.69 4.99 14.11
CA LEU A 78 -19.52 4.56 15.50
C LEU A 78 -19.24 3.06 15.61
N ALA A 79 -18.69 2.65 16.75
CA ALA A 79 -18.43 1.25 17.05
C ALA A 79 -19.71 0.39 16.89
N GLY A 80 -19.56 -0.77 16.24
CA GLY A 80 -20.67 -1.69 15.94
C GLY A 80 -21.56 -1.28 14.77
N ALA A 81 -21.43 -0.05 14.24
CA ALA A 81 -22.18 0.40 13.07
C ALA A 81 -21.55 -0.18 11.78
N GLN A 82 -22.36 -0.79 10.91
CA GLN A 82 -21.91 -1.25 9.59
C GLN A 82 -22.51 -0.44 8.44
N LEU A 83 -21.76 0.53 7.94
CA LEU A 83 -22.10 1.23 6.70
C LEU A 83 -21.63 0.37 5.53
N ALA A 84 -22.57 -0.16 4.73
CA ALA A 84 -22.23 -1.08 3.65
C ALA A 84 -23.11 -0.87 2.42
N THR A 85 -22.47 -0.85 1.25
CA THR A 85 -23.11 -0.63 -0.04
C THR A 85 -22.79 -1.76 -1.02
N ALA A 86 -23.72 -2.01 -1.95
CA ALA A 86 -23.51 -2.94 -3.05
C ALA A 86 -23.46 -2.18 -4.38
N ASN A 87 -22.51 -2.55 -5.23
CA ASN A 87 -22.27 -1.97 -6.56
C ASN A 87 -22.03 -0.45 -6.54
N ALA A 88 -21.61 0.09 -5.40
CA ALA A 88 -21.31 1.51 -5.22
C ALA A 88 -20.22 1.69 -4.16
N ASN A 89 -19.50 2.82 -4.26
CA ASN A 89 -18.63 3.27 -3.17
C ASN A 89 -19.46 3.51 -1.92
N THR A 90 -18.97 3.13 -0.75
CA THR A 90 -19.73 3.31 0.50
C THR A 90 -19.72 4.77 0.95
N LEU A 91 -18.56 5.40 0.82
CA LEU A 91 -18.37 6.83 0.95
C LEU A 91 -17.77 7.38 -0.35
N TYR A 92 -18.35 8.45 -0.89
CA TYR A 92 -17.78 9.18 -2.02
C TYR A 92 -17.65 10.66 -1.68
N ILE A 93 -16.48 11.23 -1.98
CA ILE A 93 -16.17 12.64 -1.74
C ILE A 93 -15.80 13.28 -3.09
N ASP A 94 -16.63 14.23 -3.52
CA ASP A 94 -16.46 15.00 -4.74
C ASP A 94 -15.16 15.84 -4.74
N PRO A 95 -14.55 16.13 -5.91
CA PRO A 95 -13.34 16.96 -5.99
C PRO A 95 -13.43 18.35 -5.35
N ALA A 96 -14.62 18.93 -5.25
CA ALA A 96 -14.85 20.23 -4.62
C ALA A 96 -15.36 20.14 -3.16
N ALA A 97 -15.31 18.96 -2.55
CA ALA A 97 -15.68 18.70 -1.16
C ALA A 97 -14.43 18.56 -0.27
N GLY A 98 -14.63 18.26 1.01
CA GLY A 98 -13.52 17.96 1.93
C GLY A 98 -14.04 17.38 3.24
N ALA A 99 -13.35 16.35 3.75
CA ALA A 99 -13.86 15.57 4.88
C ALA A 99 -12.79 15.05 5.83
N VAL A 100 -13.19 14.92 7.10
CA VAL A 100 -12.54 14.07 8.09
C VAL A 100 -13.44 12.86 8.34
N ILE A 101 -12.92 11.66 8.14
CA ILE A 101 -13.64 10.40 8.37
C ILE A 101 -13.07 9.73 9.61
N ASN A 102 -13.91 9.52 10.62
CA ASN A 102 -13.59 8.78 11.84
C ASN A 102 -14.35 7.46 11.83
N ASN A 103 -13.63 6.35 11.63
CA ASN A 103 -14.21 5.02 11.60
C ASN A 103 -13.84 4.24 12.86
N GLN A 104 -14.86 3.88 13.63
CA GLN A 104 -14.79 2.90 14.74
C GLN A 104 -15.63 1.65 14.46
N GLY A 105 -16.46 1.68 13.42
CA GLY A 105 -17.30 0.57 12.97
C GLY A 105 -16.77 -0.08 11.69
N SER A 106 -17.68 -0.48 10.80
CA SER A 106 -17.36 -1.08 9.52
C SER A 106 -17.83 -0.22 8.36
N ILE A 107 -16.93 0.07 7.42
CA ILE A 107 -17.22 0.63 6.10
C ILE A 107 -16.91 -0.47 5.07
N ALA A 108 -17.91 -0.90 4.31
CA ALA A 108 -17.76 -2.06 3.43
C ALA A 108 -18.45 -1.88 2.07
N ALA A 109 -17.65 -1.80 1.02
CA ALA A 109 -18.14 -1.85 -0.35
C ALA A 109 -18.15 -3.29 -0.88
N SER A 110 -19.19 -3.65 -1.61
CA SER A 110 -19.35 -4.96 -2.24
C SER A 110 -19.84 -4.84 -3.68
N GLY A 111 -19.70 -5.89 -4.47
CA GLY A 111 -20.14 -5.91 -5.87
C GLY A 111 -19.30 -5.05 -6.81
N THR A 112 -19.70 -4.97 -8.08
CA THR A 112 -18.98 -4.23 -9.13
C THR A 112 -19.53 -2.82 -9.22
N VAL A 113 -18.66 -1.83 -9.13
CA VAL A 113 -19.07 -0.42 -9.26
C VAL A 113 -19.08 -0.05 -10.74
N GLY A 114 -20.25 0.33 -11.28
CA GLY A 114 -20.44 0.63 -12.69
C GLY A 114 -19.57 1.79 -13.24
N SER A 115 -19.03 2.63 -12.35
CA SER A 115 -18.15 3.76 -12.68
C SER A 115 -16.65 3.41 -12.74
N GLY A 116 -16.28 2.13 -12.60
CA GLY A 116 -14.94 1.63 -12.88
C GLY A 116 -13.99 1.51 -11.67
N THR A 117 -14.18 2.30 -10.60
CA THR A 117 -13.39 2.16 -9.37
C THR A 117 -14.28 1.91 -8.16
N ALA A 118 -14.18 0.71 -7.60
CA ALA A 118 -14.86 0.30 -6.39
C ALA A 118 -14.00 0.58 -5.16
N ALA A 119 -14.54 1.31 -4.18
CA ALA A 119 -13.91 1.44 -2.89
C ALA A 119 -14.87 1.58 -1.70
N GLY A 120 -14.40 1.17 -0.52
CA GLY A 120 -15.06 1.50 0.74
C GLY A 120 -15.16 3.03 0.89
N ILE A 121 -14.04 3.72 0.68
CA ILE A 121 -13.99 5.18 0.57
C ILE A 121 -13.30 5.56 -0.74
N ASN A 122 -13.98 6.33 -1.58
CA ASN A 122 -13.39 6.98 -2.74
C ASN A 122 -13.44 8.50 -2.55
N ALA A 123 -12.27 9.13 -2.44
CA ALA A 123 -12.16 10.58 -2.31
C ALA A 123 -11.43 11.16 -3.52
N ASP A 124 -12.11 12.03 -4.26
CA ASP A 124 -11.49 12.88 -5.30
C ASP A 124 -11.03 14.23 -4.76
N ALA A 125 -11.17 14.45 -3.45
CA ALA A 125 -10.61 15.57 -2.71
C ALA A 125 -9.64 15.08 -1.63
N VAL A 126 -8.81 15.99 -1.11
CA VAL A 126 -7.94 15.72 0.03
C VAL A 126 -8.77 15.50 1.28
N VAL A 127 -8.55 14.38 1.96
CA VAL A 127 -9.28 13.99 3.17
C VAL A 127 -8.34 13.51 4.27
N THR A 128 -8.86 13.45 5.49
CA THR A 128 -8.23 12.71 6.59
C THR A 128 -9.08 11.49 6.94
N VAL A 129 -8.46 10.31 7.02
CA VAL A 129 -9.13 9.06 7.44
C VAL A 129 -8.49 8.55 8.72
N ASN A 130 -9.28 8.47 9.78
CA ASN A 130 -8.91 7.90 11.07
C ASN A 130 -9.64 6.57 11.25
N ASN A 131 -8.94 5.45 11.05
CA ASN A 131 -9.48 4.12 11.27
C ASN A 131 -9.01 3.60 12.63
N ALA A 132 -9.89 3.65 13.63
CA ALA A 132 -9.60 3.21 14.99
C ALA A 132 -9.36 1.69 15.07
N ALA A 133 -8.86 1.20 16.21
CA ALA A 133 -8.54 -0.22 16.39
C ALA A 133 -9.73 -1.18 16.13
N SER A 134 -10.95 -0.77 16.45
CA SER A 134 -12.18 -1.53 16.15
C SER A 134 -12.69 -1.33 14.72
N GLY A 135 -12.12 -0.38 13.99
CA GLY A 135 -12.54 0.03 12.66
C GLY A 135 -12.11 -0.96 11.59
N SER A 136 -13.03 -1.30 10.69
CA SER A 136 -12.74 -2.03 9.47
C SER A 136 -13.17 -1.24 8.24
N ILE A 137 -12.28 -1.07 7.27
CA ILE A 137 -12.59 -0.52 5.95
C ILE A 137 -12.28 -1.59 4.93
N THR A 138 -13.29 -1.97 4.15
CA THR A 138 -13.17 -3.09 3.21
C THR A 138 -13.80 -2.77 1.87
N SER A 139 -13.26 -3.40 0.84
CA SER A 139 -13.93 -3.50 -0.45
C SER A 139 -13.72 -4.88 -1.04
N ALA A 140 -14.81 -5.48 -1.54
CA ALA A 140 -14.73 -6.75 -2.26
C ALA A 140 -14.05 -6.62 -3.63
N GLN A 141 -13.88 -5.39 -4.13
CA GLN A 141 -13.33 -5.06 -5.44
C GLN A 141 -12.44 -3.81 -5.35
N GLY A 142 -11.48 -3.64 -6.26
CA GLY A 142 -10.68 -2.42 -6.31
C GLY A 142 -9.93 -2.13 -5.01
N PHE A 143 -10.30 -1.05 -4.32
CA PHE A 143 -9.53 -0.49 -3.20
C PHE A 143 -10.34 -0.45 -1.91
N ALA A 144 -9.76 -0.60 -0.73
CA ALA A 144 -10.52 -0.29 0.49
C ALA A 144 -10.58 1.24 0.69
N LEU A 145 -9.44 1.91 0.47
CA LEU A 145 -9.32 3.36 0.41
C LEU A 145 -8.71 3.79 -0.93
N TYR A 146 -9.40 4.66 -1.66
CA TYR A 146 -8.91 5.27 -2.90
C TYR A 146 -8.99 6.80 -2.79
N LEU A 147 -7.88 7.43 -2.39
CA LEU A 147 -7.83 8.81 -1.93
C LEU A 147 -7.01 9.68 -2.88
N LEU A 148 -7.28 10.98 -2.94
CA LEU A 148 -6.41 11.91 -3.66
C LEU A 148 -5.05 12.07 -2.94
N GLY A 149 -3.98 12.25 -3.70
CA GLY A 149 -2.67 12.67 -3.18
C GLY A 149 -2.80 13.92 -2.28
N GLY A 150 -2.02 13.97 -1.21
CA GLY A 150 -2.16 14.98 -0.14
C GLY A 150 -3.05 14.54 1.02
N SER A 151 -3.74 13.40 0.90
CA SER A 151 -4.59 12.88 1.98
C SER A 151 -3.77 12.29 3.13
N THR A 152 -4.37 12.25 4.32
CA THR A 152 -3.77 11.67 5.53
C THR A 152 -4.57 10.46 6.01
N VAL A 153 -3.87 9.39 6.38
CA VAL A 153 -4.47 8.18 6.94
C VAL A 153 -3.78 7.80 8.25
N VAL A 154 -4.58 7.61 9.28
CA VAL A 154 -4.17 6.99 10.56
C VAL A 154 -4.91 5.67 10.66
N ASN A 155 -4.17 4.56 10.67
CA ASN A 155 -4.75 3.23 10.75
C ASN A 155 -4.29 2.49 12.00
N GLU A 156 -5.23 2.24 12.92
CA GLU A 156 -5.08 1.32 14.05
C GLU A 156 -5.90 0.03 13.86
N GLY A 157 -6.87 0.04 12.96
CA GLY A 157 -7.76 -1.09 12.66
C GLY A 157 -7.36 -1.89 11.42
N SER A 158 -8.35 -2.38 10.67
CA SER A 158 -8.16 -3.18 9.46
C SER A 158 -8.57 -2.42 8.21
N ILE A 159 -7.71 -2.41 7.18
CA ILE A 159 -8.00 -1.91 5.82
C ILE A 159 -7.71 -3.05 4.85
N SER A 160 -8.73 -3.57 4.15
CA SER A 160 -8.56 -4.76 3.32
C SER A 160 -9.33 -4.75 2.00
N ALA A 161 -8.61 -5.01 0.91
CA ALA A 161 -9.19 -5.17 -0.43
C ALA A 161 -8.57 -6.38 -1.17
N PRO A 162 -9.19 -7.57 -1.09
CA PRO A 162 -8.60 -8.81 -1.61
C PRO A 162 -8.28 -8.81 -3.11
N VAL A 163 -8.84 -7.90 -3.90
CA VAL A 163 -8.66 -7.84 -5.37
C VAL A 163 -7.69 -6.74 -5.82
N GLY A 164 -7.54 -5.64 -5.05
CA GLY A 164 -6.66 -4.53 -5.43
C GLY A 164 -5.78 -4.09 -4.27
N TYR A 165 -5.61 -2.79 -4.07
CA TYR A 165 -4.79 -2.26 -2.97
C TYR A 165 -5.63 -2.01 -1.72
N GLY A 166 -5.08 -2.30 -0.54
CA GLY A 166 -5.73 -1.89 0.70
C GLY A 166 -5.93 -0.38 0.75
N LEU A 167 -4.88 0.37 0.44
CA LEU A 167 -4.89 1.82 0.36
C LEU A 167 -4.14 2.29 -0.88
N ALA A 168 -4.74 3.21 -1.64
CA ALA A 168 -4.07 3.91 -2.72
C ALA A 168 -4.31 5.43 -2.65
N PHE A 169 -3.24 6.20 -2.79
CA PHE A 169 -3.26 7.64 -3.04
C PHE A 169 -3.06 7.89 -4.53
N LYS A 170 -3.96 8.64 -5.17
CA LYS A 170 -3.97 8.88 -6.62
C LYS A 170 -3.54 10.30 -6.96
N GLY A 171 -2.79 10.43 -8.03
CA GLY A 171 -2.34 11.73 -8.53
C GLY A 171 -1.21 12.32 -7.70
N ALA A 172 -1.07 13.64 -7.76
CA ALA A 172 0.00 14.37 -7.08
C ALA A 172 -0.45 14.87 -5.69
N GLY A 173 0.51 14.96 -4.77
CA GLY A 173 0.36 15.61 -3.46
C GLY A 173 0.98 14.77 -2.34
N ASP A 174 1.64 15.45 -1.39
CA ASP A 174 2.34 14.83 -0.26
C ASP A 174 1.36 14.16 0.71
N SER A 175 1.24 12.84 0.60
CA SER A 175 0.33 12.01 1.39
C SER A 175 1.03 11.49 2.65
N THR A 176 0.25 11.25 3.70
CA THR A 176 0.80 10.75 4.98
C THR A 176 0.05 9.51 5.46
N LEU A 177 0.79 8.49 5.86
CA LEU A 177 0.26 7.28 6.49
C LEU A 177 0.97 7.01 7.82
N LEU A 178 0.18 6.86 8.89
CA LEU A 178 0.63 6.28 10.15
C LEU A 178 -0.10 4.94 10.37
N ASN A 179 0.66 3.84 10.44
CA ASN A 179 0.09 2.51 10.61
C ASN A 179 0.49 1.87 11.94
N ARG A 180 -0.52 1.42 12.67
CA ARG A 180 -0.46 0.50 13.83
C ARG A 180 -1.33 -0.75 13.61
N GLY A 181 -2.26 -0.71 12.67
CA GLY A 181 -3.19 -1.77 12.33
C GLY A 181 -2.73 -2.66 11.17
N SER A 182 -3.69 -3.28 10.48
CA SER A 182 -3.45 -4.11 9.30
C SER A 182 -3.90 -3.41 8.02
N ILE A 183 -3.05 -3.44 6.98
CA ILE A 183 -3.39 -3.01 5.62
C ILE A 183 -3.00 -4.12 4.65
N SER A 184 -3.98 -4.66 3.93
CA SER A 184 -3.76 -5.74 2.98
C SER A 184 -4.55 -5.54 1.70
N GLY A 185 -3.97 -5.92 0.58
CA GLY A 185 -4.70 -6.06 -0.67
C GLY A 185 -4.09 -7.13 -1.58
N GLY A 186 -4.88 -7.59 -2.55
CA GLY A 186 -4.48 -8.61 -3.52
C GLY A 186 -3.40 -8.13 -4.49
N SER A 187 -3.46 -6.86 -4.91
CA SER A 187 -2.43 -6.23 -5.75
C SER A 187 -1.30 -5.61 -4.92
N GLY A 188 -1.59 -5.22 -3.68
CA GLY A 188 -0.60 -4.69 -2.75
C GLY A 188 -1.22 -4.07 -1.51
N GLY A 189 -0.38 -3.66 -0.55
CA GLY A 189 -0.84 -3.08 0.70
C GLY A 189 -1.20 -1.61 0.53
N VAL A 190 -0.17 -0.82 0.29
CA VAL A 190 -0.23 0.64 0.15
C VAL A 190 0.43 1.04 -1.16
N GLN A 191 -0.27 1.85 -1.95
CA GLN A 191 0.26 2.53 -3.11
C GLN A 191 0.16 4.04 -2.90
N PHE A 192 1.28 4.73 -2.94
CA PHE A 192 1.33 6.18 -2.98
C PHE A 192 1.37 6.67 -4.44
N GLY A 193 1.34 7.99 -4.61
CA GLY A 193 1.22 8.65 -5.90
C GLY A 193 2.50 9.35 -6.30
N SER A 194 2.36 10.58 -6.79
CA SER A 194 3.49 11.50 -6.91
C SER A 194 3.44 12.51 -5.75
N GLY A 195 4.59 12.97 -5.28
CA GLY A 195 4.68 13.88 -4.14
C GLY A 195 5.72 13.36 -3.15
N ASN A 196 6.04 14.15 -2.12
CA ASN A 196 6.98 13.71 -1.09
C ASN A 196 6.19 13.00 0.01
N ASP A 197 5.93 11.73 -0.20
CA ASP A 197 5.05 10.92 0.62
C ASP A 197 5.74 10.44 1.91
N ARG A 198 4.96 10.31 2.99
CA ARG A 198 5.48 9.92 4.31
C ARG A 198 4.71 8.74 4.88
N MET A 199 5.43 7.67 5.21
CA MET A 199 4.87 6.54 5.93
C MET A 199 5.63 6.27 7.23
N GLN A 200 4.87 6.09 8.31
CA GLN A 200 5.36 5.59 9.59
C GLN A 200 4.72 4.23 9.90
N MET A 201 5.56 3.20 9.95
CA MET A 201 5.18 1.87 10.40
C MET A 201 5.56 1.70 11.87
N LEU A 202 4.55 1.73 12.74
CA LEU A 202 4.72 1.67 14.19
C LEU A 202 4.40 0.27 14.75
N ALA A 203 3.37 -0.38 14.22
CA ALA A 203 2.94 -1.73 14.61
C ALA A 203 2.09 -2.36 13.48
N GLY A 204 1.60 -3.58 13.73
CA GLY A 204 0.66 -4.27 12.84
C GLY A 204 1.32 -4.81 11.57
N THR A 205 0.55 -4.93 10.49
CA THR A 205 0.98 -5.56 9.23
C THR A 205 0.62 -4.73 8.01
N VAL A 206 1.51 -4.69 7.02
CA VAL A 206 1.24 -4.15 5.68
C VAL A 206 1.74 -5.14 4.64
N SER A 207 0.93 -5.46 3.62
CA SER A 207 1.33 -6.51 2.66
C SER A 207 2.51 -6.09 1.76
N SER A 208 2.50 -4.87 1.22
CA SER A 208 3.58 -4.25 0.44
C SER A 208 3.41 -2.73 0.42
N VAL A 209 4.47 -2.00 0.03
CA VAL A 209 4.46 -0.54 -0.09
C VAL A 209 5.12 -0.11 -1.41
N GLU A 210 4.45 0.75 -2.16
CA GLU A 210 4.96 1.44 -3.36
C GLU A 210 4.85 2.95 -3.12
N GLN A 211 5.97 3.69 -3.10
CA GLN A 211 5.98 5.12 -2.78
C GLN A 211 5.84 6.02 -4.02
N GLY A 212 6.50 5.67 -5.13
CA GLY A 212 6.25 6.29 -6.43
C GLY A 212 7.29 7.33 -6.81
N GLU A 213 6.85 8.55 -7.10
CA GLU A 213 7.73 9.65 -7.55
C GLU A 213 7.76 10.76 -6.49
N GLY A 214 8.94 11.16 -6.06
CA GLY A 214 9.13 12.24 -5.10
C GLY A 214 10.20 11.90 -4.07
N ASP A 215 10.54 12.84 -3.20
CA ASP A 215 11.50 12.60 -2.13
C ASP A 215 10.75 11.94 -0.94
N ASP A 216 10.62 10.62 -0.98
CA ASP A 216 9.76 9.88 -0.07
C ASP A 216 10.46 9.49 1.24
N ARG A 217 9.67 9.33 2.31
CA ARG A 217 10.17 8.88 3.61
C ARG A 217 9.38 7.70 4.14
N LEU A 218 10.09 6.61 4.45
CA LEU A 218 9.55 5.49 5.20
C LEU A 218 10.32 5.29 6.49
N GLN A 219 9.62 5.38 7.62
CA GLN A 219 10.16 5.05 8.94
C GLN A 219 9.51 3.78 9.50
N VAL A 220 10.32 2.76 9.78
CA VAL A 220 9.88 1.49 10.38
C VAL A 220 10.45 1.36 11.78
N SER A 221 9.59 1.47 12.79
CA SER A 221 9.97 1.31 14.20
C SER A 221 9.44 0.01 14.83
N GLY A 222 8.41 -0.58 14.24
CA GLY A 222 7.81 -1.84 14.65
C GLY A 222 6.94 -2.46 13.56
N GLY A 223 6.22 -3.52 13.90
CA GLY A 223 5.33 -4.21 12.96
C GLY A 223 6.05 -4.97 11.83
N THR A 224 5.29 -5.35 10.80
CA THR A 224 5.80 -6.13 9.66
C THR A 224 5.26 -5.61 8.33
N ILE A 225 6.16 -5.28 7.41
CA ILE A 225 5.85 -5.16 5.98
C ILE A 225 6.26 -6.49 5.35
N THR A 226 5.29 -7.32 4.93
CA THR A 226 5.58 -8.70 4.53
C THR A 226 6.29 -8.79 3.18
N GLY A 227 5.92 -7.92 2.26
CA GLY A 227 6.39 -7.90 0.89
C GLY A 227 7.48 -6.87 0.64
N LEU A 228 7.55 -6.47 -0.63
CA LEU A 228 8.50 -5.47 -1.11
C LEU A 228 8.06 -4.06 -0.70
N VAL A 229 9.05 -3.25 -0.29
CA VAL A 229 9.00 -1.80 -0.27
C VAL A 229 9.72 -1.30 -1.53
N GLN A 230 9.02 -0.58 -2.40
CA GLN A 230 9.59 0.14 -3.55
C GLN A 230 9.44 1.63 -3.29
N GLN A 231 10.55 2.36 -3.22
CA GLN A 231 10.51 3.81 -2.99
C GLN A 231 10.32 4.55 -4.31
N GLY A 232 11.16 4.27 -5.31
CA GLY A 232 10.85 4.62 -6.70
C GLY A 232 11.82 5.66 -7.24
N ASN A 233 11.31 6.79 -7.71
CA ASN A 233 12.14 7.86 -8.24
C ASN A 233 12.14 9.04 -7.27
N GLY A 234 13.31 9.66 -7.07
CA GLY A 234 13.42 10.84 -6.22
C GLY A 234 14.62 10.73 -5.30
N ARG A 235 14.64 11.45 -4.19
CA ARG A 235 15.63 11.24 -3.14
C ARG A 235 14.94 10.67 -1.92
N ASP A 236 15.03 9.36 -1.78
CA ASP A 236 14.28 8.66 -0.74
C ASP A 236 15.08 8.49 0.56
N ASP A 237 14.37 8.46 1.68
CA ASP A 237 14.92 8.19 3.01
C ASP A 237 14.19 7.02 3.68
N PHE A 238 14.91 5.91 3.82
CA PHE A 238 14.46 4.74 4.56
C PHE A 238 15.16 4.67 5.92
N VAL A 239 14.37 4.72 7.00
CA VAL A 239 14.87 4.60 8.38
C VAL A 239 14.21 3.42 9.08
N MET A 240 15.01 2.50 9.59
CA MET A 240 14.51 1.33 10.32
C MET A 240 15.21 1.16 11.66
N THR A 241 14.42 1.19 12.73
CA THR A 241 14.88 1.03 14.12
C THR A 241 14.34 -0.26 14.77
N GLY A 242 13.36 -0.91 14.14
CA GLY A 242 12.72 -2.15 14.60
C GLY A 242 11.84 -2.77 13.52
N GLY A 243 11.06 -3.79 13.88
CA GLY A 243 10.14 -4.46 12.96
C GLY A 243 10.80 -5.36 11.91
N THR A 244 10.00 -5.78 10.92
CA THR A 244 10.45 -6.63 9.80
C THR A 244 9.96 -6.09 8.46
N VAL A 245 10.82 -6.15 7.43
CA VAL A 245 10.50 -5.81 6.04
C VAL A 245 10.88 -6.98 5.14
N GLY A 246 10.01 -7.33 4.18
CA GLY A 246 10.25 -8.42 3.24
C GLY A 246 11.47 -8.16 2.36
N ALA A 247 11.45 -7.09 1.59
CA ALA A 247 12.59 -6.60 0.80
C ALA A 247 12.48 -5.08 0.60
N LEU A 248 13.58 -4.43 0.22
CA LEU A 248 13.65 -2.99 -0.01
C LEU A 248 14.34 -2.69 -1.35
N GLN A 249 13.70 -1.89 -2.19
CA GLN A 249 14.26 -1.32 -3.42
C GLN A 249 14.11 0.20 -3.34
N GLN A 250 15.23 0.94 -3.33
CA GLN A 250 15.19 2.41 -3.25
C GLN A 250 14.98 3.05 -4.62
N GLY A 251 15.45 2.41 -5.70
CA GLY A 251 15.16 2.85 -7.07
C GLY A 251 16.16 3.87 -7.61
N ASP A 252 15.66 4.90 -8.30
CA ASP A 252 16.49 5.93 -8.92
C ASP A 252 16.54 7.18 -8.05
N GLY A 253 17.69 7.42 -7.45
CA GLY A 253 17.83 8.63 -6.66
C GLY A 253 19.23 8.92 -6.22
N THR A 254 19.36 9.68 -5.14
CA THR A 254 20.54 9.59 -4.27
C THR A 254 20.04 9.24 -2.89
N ASP A 255 19.71 7.97 -2.73
CA ASP A 255 18.86 7.54 -1.63
C ASP A 255 19.65 7.33 -0.35
N THR A 256 18.96 7.50 0.76
CA THR A 256 19.50 7.34 2.10
C THR A 256 18.86 6.16 2.80
N PHE A 257 19.70 5.38 3.47
CA PHE A 257 19.30 4.19 4.21
C PHE A 257 19.95 4.21 5.59
N THR A 258 19.12 4.10 6.64
CA THR A 258 19.59 4.00 8.02
C THR A 258 18.96 2.80 8.71
N LEU A 259 19.78 1.87 9.22
CA LEU A 259 19.34 0.70 9.98
C LEU A 259 20.03 0.63 11.34
N SER A 260 19.26 0.81 12.42
CA SER A 260 19.76 0.65 13.80
C SER A 260 19.15 -0.56 14.53
N GLY A 261 18.09 -1.16 14.00
CA GLY A 261 17.45 -2.35 14.55
C GLY A 261 16.42 -2.96 13.58
N GLY A 262 15.91 -4.15 13.91
CA GLY A 262 14.94 -4.86 13.05
C GLY A 262 15.57 -5.75 11.98
N ARG A 263 14.76 -6.22 11.03
CA ARG A 263 15.18 -7.17 9.99
C ARG A 263 14.59 -6.88 8.61
N ILE A 264 15.46 -6.76 7.61
CA ILE A 264 15.10 -6.94 6.20
C ILE A 264 15.36 -8.41 5.85
N ILE A 265 14.31 -9.15 5.48
CA ILE A 265 14.39 -10.61 5.26
C ILE A 265 15.17 -10.90 3.98
N GLY A 266 14.80 -10.24 2.89
CA GLY A 266 15.31 -10.42 1.55
C GLY A 266 16.40 -9.43 1.19
N ALA A 267 16.31 -8.90 -0.03
CA ALA A 267 17.31 -8.00 -0.57
C ALA A 267 17.05 -6.54 -0.16
N PHE A 268 18.13 -5.82 0.09
CA PHE A 268 18.21 -4.36 0.01
C PHE A 268 18.91 -4.01 -1.31
N GLU A 269 18.21 -3.35 -2.22
CA GLU A 269 18.69 -3.06 -3.57
C GLU A 269 18.63 -1.56 -3.89
N ASP A 270 19.47 -1.16 -4.85
CA ASP A 270 19.52 0.17 -5.46
C ASP A 270 19.87 1.35 -4.54
N GLY A 271 20.27 1.09 -3.29
CA GLY A 271 20.71 2.16 -2.39
C GLY A 271 22.00 2.86 -2.83
N ASP A 272 22.15 4.11 -2.39
CA ASP A 272 23.34 4.95 -2.64
C ASP A 272 24.14 5.22 -1.35
N ARG A 273 23.49 5.68 -0.27
CA ARG A 273 24.12 6.03 1.00
C ARG A 273 23.50 5.25 2.16
N ALA A 274 24.24 4.28 2.68
CA ALA A 274 23.75 3.37 3.72
C ALA A 274 24.58 3.44 5.00
N TRP A 275 23.89 3.59 6.14
CA TRP A 275 24.46 3.45 7.49
C TRP A 275 23.73 2.34 8.25
N MET A 276 24.50 1.40 8.80
CA MET A 276 23.98 0.30 9.60
C MET A 276 24.73 0.23 10.92
N THR A 277 24.03 0.45 12.04
CA THR A 277 24.57 0.32 13.41
C THR A 277 23.98 -0.86 14.18
N GLY A 278 22.93 -1.49 13.64
CA GLY A 278 22.30 -2.70 14.19
C GLY A 278 21.35 -3.35 13.18
N GLY A 279 20.58 -4.35 13.62
CA GLY A 279 19.63 -5.07 12.77
C GLY A 279 20.26 -6.13 11.86
N ARG A 280 19.47 -6.66 10.93
CA ARG A 280 19.90 -7.71 9.97
C ARG A 280 19.31 -7.50 8.59
N ILE A 281 20.12 -7.68 7.54
CA ILE A 281 19.69 -7.68 6.14
C ILE A 281 20.00 -9.05 5.55
N GLY A 282 19.10 -9.60 4.71
CA GLY A 282 19.32 -10.87 4.03
C GLY A 282 20.48 -10.80 3.03
N ARG A 283 20.35 -9.90 2.05
CA ARG A 283 21.38 -9.65 1.03
C ARG A 283 21.38 -8.18 0.63
N VAL A 284 22.52 -7.66 0.18
CA VAL A 284 22.65 -6.27 -0.25
C VAL A 284 23.15 -6.23 -1.69
N ASN A 285 22.51 -5.40 -2.52
CA ASN A 285 22.81 -5.14 -3.93
C ASN A 285 22.87 -3.64 -4.18
N MET A 286 24.05 -3.03 -4.06
CA MET A 286 24.19 -1.59 -4.27
C MET A 286 24.34 -1.25 -5.76
N LYS A 287 23.69 -0.19 -6.22
CA LYS A 287 23.79 0.30 -7.60
C LYS A 287 25.02 1.19 -7.74
N LEU A 288 25.96 0.79 -8.59
CA LEU A 288 27.10 1.65 -8.92
C LEU A 288 26.65 2.70 -9.95
N LYS A 289 26.52 3.98 -9.56
CA LYS A 289 26.33 5.04 -10.56
C LYS A 289 27.56 5.06 -11.48
N LYS A 290 27.36 4.96 -12.81
CA LYS A 290 28.45 4.98 -13.80
C LYS A 290 29.26 6.26 -13.62
N LYS A 291 30.53 6.14 -13.20
CA LYS A 291 31.47 7.24 -13.32
C LYS A 291 31.66 7.51 -14.81
N SER A 292 31.22 8.68 -15.28
CA SER A 292 31.67 9.21 -16.56
C SER A 292 33.18 9.42 -16.45
N VAL A 293 33.95 8.45 -16.96
CA VAL A 293 35.38 8.64 -17.18
C VAL A 293 35.49 9.65 -18.30
N ARG A 294 35.67 10.93 -17.97
CA ARG A 294 36.16 11.91 -18.93
C ARG A 294 37.57 11.46 -19.30
N HIS A 295 37.67 10.70 -20.38
CA HIS A 295 38.92 10.39 -21.03
C HIS A 295 39.48 11.72 -21.55
N VAL A 296 40.32 12.38 -20.77
CA VAL A 296 41.16 13.47 -21.29
C VAL A 296 42.18 12.80 -22.19
N ARG A 297 41.87 12.67 -23.49
CA ARG A 297 42.88 12.32 -24.50
C ARG A 297 43.94 13.42 -24.49
N ARG A 298 45.03 13.21 -23.75
CA ARG A 298 46.27 13.96 -23.95
C ARG A 298 46.84 13.52 -25.31
N HIS A 299 46.53 14.29 -26.35
CA HIS A 299 47.32 14.20 -27.58
C HIS A 299 48.74 14.67 -27.25
N ARG A 300 49.70 13.74 -27.09
CA ARG A 300 51.13 14.06 -27.18
C ARG A 300 51.41 14.44 -28.63
N ARG A 301 51.39 15.73 -28.93
CA ARG A 301 51.87 16.26 -30.21
C ARG A 301 53.40 16.36 -30.11
N TRP A 302 54.11 15.53 -30.88
CA TRP A 302 55.53 15.72 -31.14
C TRP A 302 55.71 17.10 -31.78
N GLN A 303 56.46 17.99 -31.12
CA GLN A 303 56.89 19.25 -31.73
C GLN A 303 58.12 18.97 -32.59
N ARG A 304 57.98 19.14 -33.91
CA ARG A 304 59.05 19.65 -34.77
C ARG A 304 58.52 20.93 -35.41
N GLY A 305 59.27 22.02 -35.25
CA GLY A 305 59.29 23.17 -36.15
C GLY A 305 58.04 24.03 -36.23
N ASP A 306 58.15 25.21 -35.60
CA ASP A 306 57.69 26.51 -36.10
C ASP A 306 56.19 26.90 -36.14
N GLN A 307 56.01 28.11 -35.59
CA GLN A 307 54.99 29.13 -35.83
C GLN A 307 53.63 29.01 -35.13
N VAL A 308 53.48 29.96 -34.19
CA VAL A 308 52.29 30.42 -33.49
C VAL A 308 51.11 30.69 -34.42
N ARG A 309 49.91 30.23 -34.05
CA ARG A 309 48.64 30.98 -34.16
C ARG A 309 47.60 30.37 -33.21
N HIS A 310 47.21 31.15 -32.20
CA HIS A 310 46.06 30.86 -31.35
C HIS A 310 44.76 30.95 -32.15
N ARG A 311 43.95 29.89 -32.12
CA ARG A 311 42.49 29.97 -32.23
C ARG A 311 41.87 28.96 -31.27
N TYR A 312 41.48 29.44 -30.09
CA TYR A 312 40.55 28.73 -29.22
C TYR A 312 39.16 28.77 -29.87
N ARG A 313 38.59 27.61 -30.20
CA ARG A 313 37.17 27.47 -30.52
C ARG A 313 36.60 26.37 -29.64
N ALA A 314 36.13 26.75 -28.45
CA ALA A 314 35.31 25.88 -27.61
C ALA A 314 33.90 25.84 -28.23
N HIS A 315 33.50 24.71 -28.80
CA HIS A 315 32.09 24.45 -29.10
C HIS A 315 31.47 23.69 -27.93
N LEU A 316 30.80 24.44 -27.04
CA LEU A 316 29.78 23.90 -26.15
C LEU A 316 28.55 23.60 -27.01
N ARG A 317 28.11 22.33 -27.06
CA ARG A 317 26.73 21.99 -27.38
C ARG A 317 26.13 21.30 -26.16
N TYR A 318 25.30 22.05 -25.45
CA TYR A 318 24.26 21.51 -24.57
C TYR A 318 23.18 20.89 -25.44
N GLY A 319 22.74 19.68 -25.09
CA GLY A 319 21.57 19.04 -25.69
C GLY A 319 20.74 18.40 -24.58
N LEU A 320 19.82 19.18 -24.01
CA LEU A 320 18.70 18.67 -23.23
C LEU A 320 17.56 18.27 -24.19
N HIS A 321 17.10 17.03 -24.05
CA HIS A 321 15.70 16.57 -24.03
C HIS A 321 14.68 17.12 -25.05
N ARG A 322 14.06 16.24 -25.86
CA ARG A 322 12.76 15.55 -25.60
C ARG A 322 12.10 14.99 -26.88
N ARG A 323 11.55 13.78 -26.73
CA ARG A 323 10.27 13.21 -27.22
C ARG A 323 9.90 13.30 -28.72
N GLN A 324 9.79 12.13 -29.35
CA GLN A 324 9.03 11.85 -30.57
C GLN A 324 7.60 11.35 -30.24
N HIS A 325 6.77 11.32 -31.29
CA HIS A 325 5.36 10.92 -31.42
C HIS A 325 4.36 12.09 -31.28
N GLN A 326 4.00 12.75 -32.39
CA GLN A 326 3.08 12.37 -33.50
C GLN A 326 1.65 12.87 -33.23
N CYS A 327 1.18 13.83 -34.04
CA CYS A 327 -0.21 13.89 -34.46
C CYS A 327 -0.39 14.66 -35.79
N GLN A 328 -0.93 13.91 -36.76
CA GLN A 328 -1.80 14.18 -37.91
C GLN A 328 -1.87 15.57 -38.57
N ARG A 329 -1.90 15.54 -39.91
CA ARG A 329 -2.28 16.66 -40.78
C ARG A 329 -3.48 16.24 -41.64
N TRP A 330 -4.57 16.99 -41.51
CA TRP A 330 -5.72 16.97 -42.40
C TRP A 330 -5.37 17.57 -43.77
N ARG A 331 -5.91 16.95 -44.82
CA ARG A 331 -6.48 17.64 -45.99
C ARG A 331 -7.84 17.03 -46.24
#